data_AF-A0A3C2B0C7-F1
#
_entry.id   AF-A0A3C2B0C7-F1
#
_cell.length_a   1.000
_cell.length_b   1.000
_cell.length_c   1.000
_cell.angle_alpha   90.00
_cell.angle_beta   90.00
_cell.angle_gamma   90.00
#
_symmetry.space_group_name_H-M   'P 1'
#
loop_
_entity.id
_entity.type
_entity.pdbx_description
1 polymer ?
#
loop_
_entity_poly.entity_id
_entity_poly.type
_entity_poly.pdbx_seq_one_letter_code
_entity_poly.pdbx_strand_id
1 'polypeptide(L)' 'MTSTPAGWFPEWEGSDTLRWWDGQAWTEHVVVRAPEPLPPHPTFPVWAAVGGLLALAVPLVLSRP' A
#
# COMPACT_ATOMS: atom_id res chain seq x y z
N MET A 1 -6.80 -1.23 -37.95
CA MET A 1 -6.85 -0.07 -37.03
C MET A 1 -7.35 -0.61 -35.71
N THR A 2 -6.54 -0.59 -34.65
CA THR A 2 -6.95 -1.10 -33.34
C THR A 2 -7.78 -0.01 -32.66
N SER A 3 -9.09 -0.22 -32.53
CA SER A 3 -9.98 0.67 -31.80
C SER A 3 -9.76 0.47 -30.29
N THR A 4 -9.71 1.56 -29.53
CA THR A 4 -9.59 1.52 -28.07
C THR A 4 -10.87 0.88 -27.48
N PRO A 5 -10.76 -0.23 -26.74
CA PRO A 5 -11.92 -0.89 -26.16
C PRO A 5 -12.55 -0.05 -25.04
N ALA A 6 -13.83 -0.28 -24.76
CA ALA A 6 -14.50 0.33 -23.63
C ALA A 6 -13.81 -0.04 -22.30
N GLY A 7 -13.68 0.93 -21.39
CA GLY A 7 -12.94 0.75 -20.16
C GLY A 7 -12.80 2.02 -19.31
N TRP A 8 -12.24 1.86 -18.11
CA TRP A 8 -11.85 2.95 -17.24
C TRP A 8 -10.43 3.41 -17.56
N PHE A 9 -10.26 4.71 -17.78
CA PHE A 9 -8.98 5.31 -18.10
C PHE A 9 -8.76 6.59 -17.28
N PRO A 10 -7.51 7.01 -17.05
CA PRO A 10 -7.22 8.25 -16.33
C PRO A 10 -7.79 9.48 -17.05
N GLU A 11 -8.36 10.44 -16.30
CA GLU A 11 -8.85 11.70 -16.89
C GLU A 11 -7.71 12.57 -17.43
N TRP A 12 -6.57 12.56 -16.75
CA TRP A 12 -5.29 13.10 -17.21
C TRP A 12 -4.15 12.22 -16.68
N GLU A 13 -2.95 12.40 -17.22
CA GLU A 13 -1.77 11.64 -16.79
C GLU A 13 -1.48 11.86 -15.30
N GLY A 14 -1.47 10.78 -14.51
CA GLY A 14 -1.26 10.83 -13.07
C GLY A 14 -2.51 11.15 -12.24
N SER A 15 -3.70 11.25 -12.83
CA SER A 15 -4.94 11.40 -12.08
C SER A 15 -5.31 10.12 -11.33
N ASP A 16 -5.69 10.26 -10.05
CA ASP A 16 -6.41 9.21 -9.32
C ASP A 16 -7.87 9.07 -9.78
N THR A 17 -8.34 10.01 -10.59
CA THR A 17 -9.68 9.98 -11.17
C THR A 17 -9.68 9.22 -12.50
N LEU A 18 -10.54 8.22 -12.60
CA LEU A 18 -10.79 7.46 -13.81
C LEU A 18 -12.13 7.88 -14.43
N ARG A 19 -12.16 8.07 -15.74
CA ARG A 19 -13.37 8.31 -16.54
C ARG A 19 -13.65 7.10 -17.43
N TRP A 20 -14.92 6.80 -17.65
CA TRP A 20 -15.32 5.70 -18.52
C TRP A 20 -15.31 6.11 -20.00
N TRP A 21 -14.61 5.34 -20.82
CA TRP A 21 -14.67 5.35 -22.28
C TRP A 21 -15.58 4.22 -22.75
N ASP A 22 -16.57 4.51 -23.60
CA ASP A 22 -17.53 3.52 -24.09
C ASP A 22 -17.10 2.82 -25.40
N GLY A 23 -15.94 3.17 -25.95
CA GLY A 23 -15.46 2.71 -27.26
C GLY A 23 -15.61 3.75 -28.37
N GLN A 24 -16.40 4.81 -28.16
CA GLN A 24 -16.65 5.88 -29.13
C GLN A 24 -16.45 7.28 -28.53
N ALA A 25 -16.84 7.48 -27.27
CA ALA A 25 -16.75 8.74 -26.55
C ALA A 25 -16.47 8.53 -25.04
N TRP A 26 -15.99 9.60 -24.41
CA TRP A 26 -15.94 9.69 -22.95
C TRP A 26 -17.33 9.93 -22.40
N THR A 27 -17.68 9.21 -21.33
CA THR A 27 -18.98 9.38 -20.64
C THR A 27 -18.81 10.20 -19.36
N GLU A 28 -19.93 10.60 -18.75
CA GLU A 28 -19.98 11.31 -17.46
C GLU A 28 -19.67 10.41 -16.24
N HIS A 29 -19.47 9.10 -16.44
CA HIS A 29 -19.13 8.21 -15.35
C HIS A 29 -17.67 8.40 -14.94
N VAL A 30 -17.49 8.78 -13.67
CA VAL A 30 -16.20 9.08 -13.08
C VAL A 30 -16.09 8.37 -11.73
N VAL A 31 -14.93 7.74 -11.48
CA VAL A 31 -14.62 7.08 -10.21
C VAL A 31 -13.25 7.50 -9.72
N VAL A 32 -13.10 7.62 -8.40
CA VAL A 32 -11.79 7.79 -7.78
C VAL A 32 -11.20 6.41 -7.55
N ARG A 33 -9.98 6.19 -8.04
CA ARG A 33 -9.22 4.96 -7.79
C ARG A 33 -9.02 4.81 -6.29
N ALA A 34 -9.39 3.65 -5.76
CA ALA A 34 -9.09 3.34 -4.37
C ALA A 34 -7.56 3.34 -4.17
N PRO A 35 -7.05 3.87 -3.06
CA PRO A 35 -5.63 3.75 -2.72
C PRO A 35 -5.21 2.28 -2.78
N GLU A 36 -4.01 2.01 -3.32
CA GLU A 36 -3.47 0.66 -3.23
C GLU A 36 -3.37 0.25 -1.75
N PRO A 37 -3.73 -1.00 -1.41
CA PRO A 37 -3.49 -1.53 -0.08
C PRO A 37 -2.01 -1.36 0.26
N LEU A 38 -1.74 -0.70 1.40
CA LEU A 38 -0.37 -0.56 1.87
C LEU A 38 0.25 -1.97 2.01
N PRO A 39 1.51 -2.16 1.59
CA PRO A 39 2.20 -3.42 1.80
C PRO A 39 2.17 -3.77 3.30
N PRO A 40 1.97 -5.04 3.66
CA PRO A 40 1.97 -5.46 5.05
C PRO A 40 3.31 -5.08 5.70
N HIS A 41 3.24 -4.43 6.86
CA HIS A 41 4.43 -4.11 7.63
C HIS A 41 5.15 -5.40 8.06
N PRO A 42 6.49 -5.45 8.01
CA PRO A 42 7.24 -6.56 8.57
C PRO A 42 6.88 -6.76 10.05
N THR A 43 6.25 -7.88 10.39
CA THR A 43 6.03 -8.28 11.79
C THR A 43 7.30 -8.94 12.32
N PHE A 44 7.99 -8.26 13.24
CA PHE A 44 9.08 -8.89 13.98
C PHE A 44 8.53 -10.00 14.89
N PRO A 45 9.19 -11.16 14.96
CA PRO A 45 8.74 -12.21 15.83
C PRO A 45 8.95 -11.83 17.30
N VAL A 46 7.98 -12.16 18.15
CA VAL A 46 7.97 -11.80 19.58
C VAL A 46 9.24 -12.26 20.30
N TRP A 47 9.82 -13.40 19.89
CA TRP A 47 11.07 -13.89 20.46
C TRP A 47 12.26 -12.96 20.21
N ALA A 48 12.29 -12.23 19.08
CA ALA A 48 13.34 -11.25 18.80
C ALA A 48 13.21 -10.02 19.72
N ALA A 49 11.97 -9.59 20.00
CA ALA A 49 11.71 -8.52 20.96
C ALA A 49 12.09 -8.93 22.39
N VAL A 50 11.71 -10.15 22.80
CA VAL A 50 12.07 -10.71 24.12
C VAL A 50 13.58 -10.89 24.25
N GLY A 51 14.25 -11.42 23.22
CA GLY A 51 15.70 -11.59 23.19
C GLY A 51 16.44 -10.26 23.34
N GLY A 52 16.00 -9.22 22.63
CA GLY A 52 16.54 -7.87 22.78
C GLY A 52 16.36 -7.30 24.19
N LEU A 53 15.19 -7.51 24.80
CA LEU A 53 14.90 -7.03 26.15
C LEU A 53 15.72 -7.77 27.22
N LEU A 54 15.90 -9.09 27.08
CA LEU A 54 16.78 -9.87 27.95
C LEU A 54 18.25 -9.46 27.81
N ALA A 55 18.72 -9.23 26.59
CA ALA A 55 20.09 -8.75 26.36
C ALA A 55 20.38 -7.41 27.04
N LEU A 56 19.38 -6.53 27.18
CA LEU A 56 19.50 -5.26 27.91
C LEU A 56 19.38 -5.43 29.43
N ALA A 57 18.57 -6.37 29.92
CA ALA A 57 18.30 -6.54 31.35
C ALA A 57 19.35 -7.40 32.10
N VAL A 58 19.88 -8.45 31.45
CA VAL A 58 20.83 -9.39 32.07
C VAL A 58 22.11 -8.69 32.59
N PRO A 59 22.75 -7.78 31.84
CA PRO A 59 23.93 -7.06 32.34
C PRO A 59 23.58 -6.18 33.55
N LEU A 60 22.39 -5.58 33.59
CA LEU A 60 21.95 -4.67 34.65
C LEU A 60 21.69 -5.42 35.97
N VAL A 61 21.19 -6.66 35.89
CA VAL A 61 20.96 -7.52 37.05
C VAL A 61 22.26 -8.13 37.57
N LEU A 62 23.18 -8.55 36.69
CA LEU A 62 24.49 -9.07 37.09
C LEU A 62 25.46 -7.98 37.59
N SER A 63 25.23 -6.71 37.28
CA SER A 63 26.05 -5.59 37.75
C SER A 63 25.66 -5.08 39.15
N ARG A 64 24.74 -5.76 39.84
CA ARG A 64 24.38 -5.43 41.22
C ARG A 64 25.42 -6.03 42.19
N PRO A 65 26.15 -5.20 42.96
CA PRO A 65 27.15 -5.64 43.94
C PRO A 65 26.53 -6.31 45.16
#